data_AF-A0A6I2A059-F1
#
_entry.id   AF-A0A6I2A059-F1
#
_cell.length_a   1.000
_cell.length_b   1.000
_cell.length_c   1.000
_cell.angle_alpha   90.00
_cell.angle_beta   90.00
_cell.angle_gamma   90.00
#
_symmetry.space_group_name_H-M   'P 1'
#
loop_
_entity.id
_entity.type
_entity.pdbx_description
1 polymer ?
#
loop_
_entity_poly.entity_id
_entity_poly.type
_entity_poly.pdbx_seq_one_letter_code
_entity_poly.pdbx_strand_id
1 'polypeptide(L)'
;TVYDQSRDVIDIIHRTMEFLVEESCGKCTPCRQGTEVMVEVLAKFHRSEGSLRELRNLEALSSAMMLSSLCGLGQAAPNAVMDSLQYFRDEYEKRVAK
;
A
#
# COMPACT_ATOMS: atom_id res chain seq x y z
N THR A 1 10.22 13.06 -4.01
CA THR A 1 10.55 13.44 -2.62
C THR A 1 11.80 12.71 -2.19
N VAL A 2 12.64 13.32 -1.35
CA VAL A 2 13.84 12.66 -0.79
C VAL A 2 13.59 12.41 0.69
N TYR A 3 13.81 11.18 1.15
CA TYR A 3 13.74 10.78 2.55
C TYR A 3 15.10 10.23 2.99
N ASP A 4 15.48 10.48 4.23
CA ASP A 4 16.68 9.91 4.83
C ASP A 4 16.35 8.65 5.66
N GLN A 5 17.37 8.06 6.28
CA GLN A 5 17.26 6.84 7.08
C GLN A 5 16.57 7.04 8.44
N SER A 6 16.29 8.29 8.86
CA SER A 6 15.55 8.56 10.11
C SER A 6 14.04 8.33 9.96
N ARG A 7 13.56 8.17 8.73
CA ARG A 7 12.15 8.03 8.39
C ARG A 7 11.74 6.57 8.27
N ASP A 8 10.57 6.23 8.82
CA ASP A 8 9.95 4.92 8.62
C ASP A 8 9.30 4.87 7.23
N VAL A 9 9.80 3.95 6.39
CA VAL A 9 9.27 3.74 5.04
C VAL A 9 7.81 3.32 5.06
N ILE A 10 7.37 2.47 6.00
CA ILE A 10 5.99 1.98 6.05
C ILE A 10 5.04 3.13 6.45
N ASP A 11 5.44 4.00 7.36
CA ASP A 11 4.67 5.23 7.68
C ASP A 11 4.54 6.14 6.45
N ILE A 12 5.62 6.31 5.67
CA ILE A 12 5.59 7.12 4.44
C ILE A 12 4.58 6.53 3.44
N ILE A 13 4.64 5.22 3.19
CA ILE A 13 3.73 4.56 2.24
C ILE A 13 2.29 4.60 2.75
N HIS A 14 2.07 4.36 4.05
CA HIS A 14 0.76 4.43 4.68
C HIS A 14 0.10 5.80 4.47
N ARG A 15 0.82 6.89 4.79
CA ARG A 15 0.33 8.26 4.57
C ARG A 15 0.10 8.59 3.11
N THR A 16 0.95 8.06 2.23
CA THR A 16 0.76 8.21 0.78
C THR A 16 -0.54 7.56 0.34
N MET A 17 -0.87 6.38 0.88
CA MET A 17 -2.11 5.68 0.58
C MET A 17 -3.33 6.35 1.22
N GLU A 18 -3.23 6.91 2.43
CA GLU A 18 -4.29 7.71 3.04
C GLU A 18 -4.67 8.89 2.13
N PHE A 19 -3.68 9.62 1.62
CA PHE A 19 -3.91 10.70 0.64
C PHE A 19 -4.60 10.20 -0.64
N LEU A 20 -4.15 9.06 -1.18
CA LEU A 20 -4.73 8.51 -2.42
C LEU A 20 -6.16 7.98 -2.23
N VAL A 21 -6.51 7.49 -1.04
CA VAL A 21 -7.88 7.14 -0.68
C VAL A 21 -8.76 8.39 -0.69
N GLU A 22 -8.31 9.47 -0.05
CA GLU A 22 -9.06 10.74 0.02
C GLU A 22 -9.26 11.38 -1.36
N GLU A 23 -8.25 11.33 -2.23
CA GLU A 23 -8.31 11.89 -3.58
C GLU A 23 -8.96 10.95 -4.61
N SER A 24 -9.36 9.75 -4.20
CA SER A 24 -10.08 8.83 -5.07
C SER A 24 -11.47 9.39 -5.39
N CYS A 25 -11.78 9.54 -6.68
CA CYS A 25 -13.12 9.93 -7.11
C CYS A 25 -14.19 8.84 -6.85
N GLY A 26 -13.77 7.65 -6.41
CA GLY A 26 -14.66 6.56 -6.02
C GLY A 26 -15.41 5.89 -7.18
N LYS A 27 -15.15 6.21 -8.45
CA LYS A 27 -15.95 5.71 -9.58
C LYS A 27 -15.77 4.21 -9.85
N CYS A 28 -14.55 3.69 -9.78
CA CYS A 28 -14.27 2.27 -10.06
C CYS A 28 -13.95 1.51 -8.78
N THR A 29 -14.58 0.34 -8.61
CA THR A 29 -14.39 -0.55 -7.46
C THR A 29 -12.93 -0.92 -7.17
N PRO A 30 -12.10 -1.31 -8.16
CA PRO A 30 -10.70 -1.66 -7.86
C PRO A 30 -9.94 -0.51 -7.20
N CYS A 31 -10.13 0.73 -7.65
CA CYS A 31 -9.50 1.90 -7.03
C CYS A 31 -10.14 2.23 -5.67
N ARG A 32 -11.47 2.39 -5.62
CA ARG A 32 -12.20 2.82 -4.41
C ARG A 32 -11.95 1.89 -3.23
N GLN A 33 -12.18 0.59 -3.41
CA GLN A 33 -12.05 -0.39 -2.33
C GLN A 33 -10.60 -0.86 -2.17
N GLY A 34 -9.84 -0.92 -3.26
CA GLY A 34 -8.45 -1.38 -3.20
C GLY A 34 -7.57 -0.43 -2.40
N THR A 35 -7.74 0.89 -2.57
CA THR A 35 -7.01 1.89 -1.78
C THR A 35 -7.38 1.84 -0.29
N GLU A 36 -8.67 1.69 0.05
CA GLU A 36 -9.14 1.50 1.44
C GLU A 36 -8.49 0.27 2.10
N VAL A 37 -8.51 -0.88 1.41
CA VAL A 37 -7.88 -2.11 1.91
C VAL A 37 -6.37 -1.95 2.09
N MET A 38 -5.69 -1.22 1.18
CA MET A 38 -4.25 -0.96 1.31
C MET A 38 -3.95 -0.15 2.58
N VAL A 39 -4.73 0.89 2.88
CA VAL A 39 -4.58 1.68 4.11
C VAL A 39 -4.77 0.79 5.34
N GLU A 40 -5.82 -0.02 5.39
CA GLU A 40 -6.08 -0.92 6.51
C GLU A 40 -4.93 -1.91 6.75
N VAL A 41 -4.38 -2.50 5.69
CA VAL A 41 -3.28 -3.45 5.79
C VAL A 41 -1.99 -2.75 6.24
N LEU A 42 -1.67 -1.59 5.67
CA LEU A 42 -0.48 -0.81 6.06
C LEU A 42 -0.58 -0.35 7.53
N ALA A 43 -1.77 0.00 8.01
CA ALA A 43 -2.01 0.31 9.41
C ALA A 43 -1.72 -0.88 10.34
N LYS A 44 -1.96 -2.13 9.92
CA LYS A 44 -1.56 -3.32 10.68
C LYS A 44 -0.05 -3.48 10.76
N PHE A 45 0.66 -3.27 9.66
CA PHE A 45 2.12 -3.27 9.67
C PHE A 45 2.67 -2.18 10.59
N HIS A 46 2.05 -1.00 10.62
CA HIS A 46 2.44 0.07 11.56
C HIS A 46 2.32 -0.36 13.03
N ARG A 47 1.34 -1.23 13.37
CA ARG A 47 1.16 -1.79 14.72
C ARG A 47 1.92 -3.09 14.99
N SER A 48 2.78 -3.53 14.06
CA SER A 48 3.45 -4.84 14.12
C SER A 48 2.48 -6.04 14.20
N GLU A 49 1.29 -5.89 13.61
CA GLU A 49 0.23 -6.90 13.55
C GLU A 49 0.13 -7.54 12.15
N GLY A 50 1.11 -7.28 11.28
CA GLY A 50 1.08 -7.73 9.89
C GLY A 50 1.30 -9.24 9.75
N SER A 51 1.03 -9.77 8.56
CA SER A 51 1.26 -11.18 8.24
C SER A 51 1.87 -11.38 6.85
N LEU A 52 2.58 -12.49 6.64
CA LEU A 52 3.08 -12.87 5.31
C LEU A 52 1.95 -13.05 4.29
N ARG A 53 0.74 -13.41 4.76
CA ARG A 53 -0.45 -13.49 3.91
C ARG A 53 -0.85 -12.10 3.40
N GLU A 54 -0.80 -11.08 4.24
CA GLU A 54 -1.14 -9.71 3.86
C GLU A 54 -0.14 -9.14 2.85
N LEU A 55 1.15 -9.47 2.94
CA LEU A 55 2.12 -9.07 1.92
C LEU A 55 1.74 -9.61 0.53
N ARG A 56 1.43 -10.92 0.45
CA ARG A 56 0.97 -11.52 -0.81
C ARG A 56 -0.34 -10.90 -1.30
N ASN A 57 -1.25 -10.57 -0.38
CA ASN A 57 -2.51 -9.93 -0.72
C ASN A 57 -2.28 -8.51 -1.27
N LEU A 58 -1.34 -7.74 -0.70
CA LEU A 58 -0.97 -6.41 -1.21
C LEU A 58 -0.40 -6.53 -2.62
N GLU A 59 0.50 -7.48 -2.90
CA GLU A 59 1.06 -7.71 -4.24
C GLU A 59 -0.05 -8.03 -5.27
N ALA A 60 -0.96 -8.94 -4.91
CA ALA A 60 -2.06 -9.37 -5.78
C ALA A 60 -3.08 -8.24 -6.02
N LEU A 61 -3.47 -7.52 -4.96
CA LEU A 61 -4.39 -6.39 -5.06
C LEU A 61 -3.81 -5.26 -5.88
N SER A 62 -2.53 -4.94 -5.65
CA SER A 62 -1.80 -3.93 -6.43
C SER A 62 -1.83 -4.23 -7.92
N SER A 63 -1.52 -5.47 -8.30
CA SER A 63 -1.55 -5.92 -9.70
C SER A 63 -2.96 -5.80 -10.30
N ALA A 64 -3.99 -6.19 -9.54
CA ALA A 64 -5.37 -6.07 -9.98
C ALA A 64 -5.78 -4.60 -10.19
N MET A 65 -5.40 -3.71 -9.28
CA MET A 65 -5.69 -2.28 -9.37
C MET A 65 -5.03 -1.63 -10.59
N MET A 66 -3.76 -1.94 -10.86
CA MET A 66 -3.03 -1.44 -12.03
C MET A 66 -3.73 -1.82 -13.34
N LEU A 67 -4.24 -3.05 -13.44
CA LEU A 67 -4.83 -3.57 -14.67
C LEU A 67 -6.30 -3.20 -14.87
N SER A 68 -7.06 -3.00 -13.79
CA SER A 68 -8.53 -2.90 -13.86
C SER A 68 -9.09 -1.53 -13.48
N SER A 69 -8.28 -0.61 -12.96
CA SER A 69 -8.73 0.75 -12.67
C SER A 69 -8.97 1.57 -13.94
N LEU A 70 -10.02 2.40 -13.92
CA LEU A 70 -10.49 3.15 -15.09
C LEU A 70 -9.60 4.34 -15.48
N CYS A 71 -8.80 4.88 -14.56
CA CYS A 71 -8.02 6.08 -14.78
C CYS A 71 -6.61 5.95 -14.22
N GLY A 72 -5.73 6.89 -14.60
CA GLY A 72 -4.32 6.90 -14.20
C GLY A 72 -4.10 6.95 -12.69
N LEU A 73 -4.98 7.60 -11.92
CA LEU A 73 -4.88 7.62 -10.45
C LEU A 73 -5.03 6.20 -9.89
N GLY A 74 -6.11 5.49 -10.24
CA GLY A 74 -6.34 4.14 -9.73
C GLY A 74 -5.29 3.14 -10.22
N GLN A 75 -4.76 3.34 -11.42
CA GLN A 75 -3.69 2.50 -11.97
C GLN A 75 -2.36 2.74 -11.26
N ALA A 76 -2.04 3.99 -10.90
CA ALA A 76 -0.76 4.35 -10.29
C ALA A 76 -0.76 4.34 -8.75
N ALA A 77 -1.93 4.40 -8.11
CA ALA A 77 -2.08 4.34 -6.66
C ALA A 77 -1.29 3.19 -6.00
N PRO A 78 -1.30 1.95 -6.51
CA PRO A 78 -0.57 0.85 -5.88
C PRO A 78 0.95 0.88 -6.11
N ASN A 79 1.49 1.78 -6.93
CA ASN A 79 2.92 1.77 -7.30
C ASN A 79 3.82 1.92 -6.08
N ALA A 80 3.50 2.87 -5.19
CA ALA A 80 4.28 3.12 -3.99
C ALA A 80 4.30 1.89 -3.05
N VAL A 81 3.19 1.16 -2.98
CA VAL A 81 3.11 -0.09 -2.22
C VAL A 81 3.99 -1.16 -2.86
N MET A 82 3.87 -1.39 -4.17
CA MET A 82 4.67 -2.39 -4.88
C MET A 82 6.17 -2.13 -4.79
N ASP A 83 6.60 -0.88 -5.01
CA ASP A 83 8.01 -0.51 -4.91
C ASP A 83 8.51 -0.73 -3.47
N SER A 84 7.71 -0.39 -2.46
CA SER A 84 8.10 -0.62 -1.07
C SER A 84 8.20 -2.11 -0.72
N LEU A 85 7.34 -2.96 -1.27
CA LEU A 85 7.41 -4.41 -1.08
C LEU A 85 8.61 -5.01 -1.81
N GLN A 86 9.01 -4.44 -2.95
CA GLN A 86 10.17 -4.88 -3.71
C GLN A 86 11.50 -4.48 -3.04
N TYR A 87 11.63 -3.22 -2.62
CA TYR A 87 12.91 -2.67 -2.17
C TYR A 87 13.08 -2.64 -0.64
N PHE A 88 11.98 -2.69 0.11
CA PHE A 88 11.98 -2.59 1.57
C PHE A 88 11.22 -3.76 2.22
N ARG A 89 11.20 -4.93 1.58
CA ARG A 89 10.51 -6.14 2.08
C ARG A 89 10.89 -6.47 3.53
N ASP A 90 12.18 -6.35 3.86
CA ASP A 90 12.70 -6.63 5.19
C ASP A 90 12.04 -5.75 6.28
N GLU A 91 11.64 -4.52 5.96
CA GLU A 91 10.94 -3.65 6.90
C GLU A 91 9.53 -4.15 7.22
N TYR A 92 8.86 -4.75 6.23
CA TYR A 92 7.57 -5.41 6.44
C TYR A 92 7.72 -6.69 7.25
N GLU A 93 8.71 -7.53 6.92
CA GLU A 93 8.93 -8.81 7.58
C GLU A 93 9.28 -8.64 9.07
N LYS A 94 9.99 -7.57 9.45
CA LYS A 94 10.23 -7.21 10.87
C LYS A 94 8.96 -6.91 11.67
N ARG A 95 7.86 -6.55 11.01
CA ARG A 95 6.57 -6.16 11.61
C ARG A 95 5.48 -7.23 11.43
N VAL A 96 5.87 -8.44 11.03
CA VAL A 96 4.98 -9.60 11.05
C VAL A 96 4.80 -10.06 12.50
N ALA A 97 3.54 -10.29 12.90
CA ALA A 97 3.21 -10.82 14.21
C ALA A 97 3.90 -12.19 14.44
N LYS A 98 4.51 -12.36 15.61
CA LYS A 98 5.16 -13.61 16.02
C LYS A 98 4.16 -14.65 16.51
#